data_AF-A0A376H143-F1
#
_entry.id   AF-A0A376H143-F1
#
_cell.length_a   1.000
_cell.length_b   1.000
_cell.length_c   1.000
_cell.angle_alpha   90.00
_cell.angle_beta   90.00
_cell.angle_gamma   90.00
#
_symmetry.space_group_name_H-M   'P 1'
#
loop_
_entity.id
_entity.type
_entity.pdbx_description
1 polymer ?
#
loop_
_entity_poly.entity_id
_entity_poly.type
_entity_poly.pdbx_seq_one_letter_code
_entity_poly.pdbx_strand_id
1 'polypeptide(L)' 'MSNEIANITIIRETLQNHTANEISKHTGLNLSTIKKLKSGERLIEKLNLHDAICLTEFGLKNNRKNVEINIWK' A
#
# COMPACT_ATOMS: atom_id res chain seq x y z
N MET A 1 7.30 -3.72 -20.97
CA MET A 1 6.77 -2.85 -19.90
C MET A 1 5.64 -3.60 -19.25
N SER A 2 5.85 -4.12 -18.04
CA SER A 2 4.75 -4.57 -17.20
C SER A 2 3.84 -3.36 -16.96
N ASN A 3 2.53 -3.49 -17.21
CA ASN A 3 1.57 -2.46 -16.88
C ASN A 3 1.54 -2.33 -15.34
N GLU A 4 2.37 -1.45 -14.81
CA GLU A 4 2.39 -1.13 -13.38
C GLU A 4 1.13 -0.33 -13.06
N ILE A 5 0.11 -1.02 -12.53
CA ILE A 5 -1.21 -0.46 -12.24
C ILE A 5 -1.22 0.07 -10.81
N ALA A 6 -1.54 1.36 -10.65
CA ALA A 6 -1.90 1.91 -9.36
C ALA A 6 -3.34 1.53 -9.00
N ASN A 7 -3.56 0.98 -7.80
CA ASN A 7 -4.88 0.56 -7.32
C ASN A 7 -5.21 1.23 -5.99
N ILE A 8 -6.14 2.19 -6.02
CA ILE A 8 -6.50 2.99 -4.85
C ILE A 8 -7.07 2.16 -3.69
N THR A 9 -7.80 1.08 -3.98
CA THR A 9 -8.37 0.19 -2.95
C THR A 9 -7.25 -0.51 -2.20
N ILE A 10 -6.27 -1.07 -2.91
CA ILE A 10 -5.10 -1.73 -2.32
C ILE A 10 -4.26 -0.72 -1.52
N ILE A 11 -4.11 0.50 -2.02
CA ILE A 11 -3.39 1.56 -1.30
C ILE A 11 -4.11 1.89 0.02
N ARG A 12 -5.44 2.02 0.02
CA ARG A 12 -6.23 2.29 1.23
C ARG A 12 -6.08 1.17 2.26
N GLU A 13 -6.23 -0.09 1.84
CA GLU A 13 -6.00 -1.25 2.70
C GLU A 13 -4.58 -1.29 3.25
N THR A 14 -3.59 -0.99 2.42
CA THR A 14 -2.18 -0.91 2.81
C THR A 14 -1.97 0.13 3.91
N LEU A 15 -2.53 1.32 3.72
CA LEU A 15 -2.47 2.41 4.69
C LEU A 15 -3.25 2.09 5.96
N GLN A 16 -4.23 1.18 5.96
CA GLN A 16 -4.95 0.76 7.15
C GLN A 16 -4.20 -0.34 7.92
N ASN A 17 -3.69 -1.35 7.20
CA ASN A 17 -3.22 -2.59 7.80
C ASN A 17 -1.73 -2.59 8.19
N HIS A 18 -0.94 -1.65 7.69
CA HIS A 18 0.51 -1.61 7.93
C HIS A 18 0.95 -0.33 8.64
N THR A 19 2.03 -0.41 9.41
CA THR A 19 2.58 0.77 10.08
C THR A 19 3.25 1.71 9.08
N ALA A 20 3.28 3.01 9.38
CA ALA A 20 3.93 3.98 8.50
C ALA A 20 5.44 3.69 8.32
N ASN A 21 6.08 3.12 9.35
CA ASN A 21 7.49 2.74 9.31
C ASN A 21 7.75 1.56 8.36
N GLU A 22 6.91 0.53 8.39
CA GLU A 22 7.04 -0.62 7.48
C GLU A 22 6.86 -0.17 6.03
N ILE A 23 5.79 0.58 5.75
CA ILE A 23 5.53 1.10 4.40
C ILE A 23 6.74 1.92 3.94
N SER A 24 7.23 2.86 4.76
CA SER A 24 8.35 3.74 4.39
C SER A 24 9.62 2.98 4.04
N LYS A 25 9.97 1.97 4.84
CA LYS A 25 11.16 1.14 4.62
C LYS A 25 11.11 0.35 3.31
N HIS A 26 9.93 -0.09 2.89
CA HIS A 26 9.77 -0.99 1.74
C HIS A 26 9.39 -0.29 0.44
N THR A 27 8.73 0.87 0.50
CA THR A 27 8.31 1.61 -0.70
C THR A 27 9.26 2.75 -1.06
N GLY A 28 10.18 3.13 -0.16
CA GLY A 28 11.04 4.30 -0.35
C GLY A 28 10.32 5.65 -0.15
N LEU A 29 9.02 5.63 0.18
CA LEU A 29 8.27 6.85 0.49
C LEU A 29 8.72 7.41 1.84
N ASN A 30 8.80 8.74 1.93
CA ASN A 30 9.07 9.43 3.18
C ASN A 30 8.01 9.07 4.23
N LEU A 31 8.45 8.72 5.43
CA LEU A 31 7.61 8.44 6.59
C LEU A 31 6.58 9.55 6.85
N SER A 32 6.98 10.82 6.69
CA SER A 32 6.07 11.96 6.85
C SER A 32 4.93 11.91 5.84
N THR A 33 5.22 11.61 4.57
CA THR A 33 4.19 11.45 3.53
C THR A 33 3.19 10.36 3.90
N ILE A 34 3.67 9.20 4.35
CA ILE A 34 2.80 8.08 4.73
C ILE A 34 1.93 8.43 5.94
N LYS A 35 2.49 9.13 6.93
CA LYS A 35 1.70 9.62 8.08
C LYS A 35 0.58 10.57 7.64
N LYS A 36 0.87 11.49 6.71
CA LYS A 36 -0.15 12.41 6.15
C LYS A 36 -1.23 11.69 5.36
N LEU A 37 -0.88 10.63 4.63
CA LEU A 37 -1.86 9.79 3.93
C LEU A 37 -2.75 9.04 4.94
N LYS A 38 -2.17 8.46 6.00
CA LYS A 38 -2.92 7.75 7.05
C LYS A 38 -3.82 8.67 7.87
N SER A 39 -3.40 9.92 8.13
CA SER A 39 -4.20 10.90 8.87
C SER A 39 -5.28 11.58 8.03
N GLY A 40 -5.24 11.42 6.70
CA GLY A 40 -6.13 12.12 5.78
C GLY A 40 -5.73 13.57 5.48
N GLU A 41 -4.62 14.07 6.05
CA GLU A 41 -4.06 15.39 5.70
C GLU A 41 -3.67 15.45 4.21
N ARG A 42 -3.28 14.30 3.65
CA ARG A 42 -2.99 14.15 2.22
C ARG A 42 -3.93 13.13 1.57
N LEU A 43 -4.53 13.52 0.45
CA LEU A 43 -5.34 12.66 -0.40
C LEU A 43 -4.46 11.67 -1.20
N ILE A 44 -4.92 10.43 -1.32
CA ILE A 44 -4.24 9.36 -2.09
C ILE A 44 -4.24 9.71 -3.58
N GLU A 45 -5.31 10.35 -4.05
CA GLU A 45 -5.51 10.82 -5.42
C GLU A 45 -4.49 11.89 -5.85
N LYS A 46 -3.78 12.50 -4.87
CA LYS A 46 -2.70 13.48 -5.09
C LYS A 46 -1.31 12.85 -5.00
N LEU A 47 -1.20 11.52 -5.01
CA LEU A 47 0.10 10.86 -5.17
C LEU A 47 0.55 10.91 -6.62
N ASN A 48 1.87 10.97 -6.81
CA ASN A 48 2.43 10.73 -8.12
C ASN A 48 2.23 9.24 -8.49
N LEU A 49 2.26 8.94 -9.79
CA LEU A 49 1.99 7.59 -10.27
C LEU A 49 2.98 6.55 -9.70
N HIS A 50 4.26 6.91 -9.58
CA HIS A 50 5.29 6.03 -9.05
C HIS A 50 5.02 5.64 -7.59
N ASP A 51 4.74 6.61 -6.71
CA ASP A 51 4.40 6.38 -5.31
C ASP A 51 3.15 5.51 -5.17
N ALA A 52 2.14 5.74 -6.03
CA ALA A 52 0.92 4.96 -6.04
C ALA A 52 1.15 3.51 -6.49
N ILE A 53 2.02 3.28 -7.48
CA ILE A 53 2.47 1.95 -7.90
C ILE A 53 3.20 1.27 -6.74
N CYS A 54 4.18 1.92 -6.11
CA CYS A 54 4.96 1.33 -5.02
C CYS A 54 4.08 0.91 -3.83
N LEU A 55 3.10 1.74 -3.46
CA LEU A 55 2.12 1.39 -2.42
C LEU A 55 1.23 0.21 -2.83
N THR A 56 0.82 0.15 -4.10
CA THR A 56 0.02 -0.96 -4.63
C THR A 56 0.81 -2.26 -4.61
N GLU A 57 2.06 -2.25 -5.05
CA GLU A 57 2.94 -3.42 -5.05
C GLU A 57 3.23 -3.93 -3.63
N PHE A 58 3.47 -3.00 -2.70
CA PHE A 58 3.64 -3.36 -1.29
C PHE A 58 2.39 -4.04 -0.74
N GLY A 59 1.20 -3.49 -1.01
CA GLY A 59 -0.07 -4.10 -0.63
C GLY A 59 -0.26 -5.49 -1.24
N LEU A 60 0.00 -5.66 -2.54
CA LEU A 60 -0.10 -6.96 -3.21
C LEU A 60 0.83 -8.02 -2.62
N LYS A 61 2.06 -7.64 -2.25
CA LYS A 61 3.03 -8.57 -1.63
C LYS A 61 2.62 -8.97 -0.21
N ASN A 62 1.99 -8.08 0.55
CA ASN A 62 1.76 -8.27 1.98
C ASN A 62 0.31 -8.61 2.37
N ASN A 63 -0.68 -8.22 1.57
CA ASN A 63 -2.11 -8.47 1.83
C ASN A 63 -2.57 -9.85 1.33
N ARG A 64 -1.77 -10.55 0.49
CA ARG A 64 -2.04 -11.93 0.05
C ARG A 64 -2.00 -12.98 1.17
N LYS A 65 -1.66 -12.60 2.41
CA LYS A 65 -1.62 -13.52 3.56
C LYS A 65 -2.99 -13.91 4.11
N ASN A 66 -4.09 -13.30 3.66
CA ASN A 66 -5.46 -13.67 4.05
C ASN A 66 -6.15 -14.67 3.10
N VAL A 67 -5.39 -15.55 2.43
CA VAL A 67 -6.00 -16.75 1.84
C VAL A 67 -6.19 -17.74 2.97
N GLU A 68 -7.42 -17.85 3.48
CA GLU A 68 -7.84 -18.99 4.31
C GLU A 68 -7.60 -20.28 3.52
N ILE A 69 -6.54 -21.02 3.88
CA ILE A 69 -6.35 -22.38 3.37
C ILE A 69 -7.35 -23.25 4.11
N ASN A 70 -8.55 -23.39 3.56
CA ASN A 70 -9.52 -24.40 4.00
C ASN A 70 -9.01 -25.78 3.58
N ILE A 71 -8.23 -26.42 4.46
CA ILE A 71 -7.89 -27.85 4.33
C ILE A 71 -9.15 -28.62 4.74
N TRP A 72 -9.92 -29.08 3.76
CA TRP A 72 -11.00 -30.04 3.99
C TRP A 72 -10.37 -31.35 4.48
N LYS A 73 -10.82 -31.83 5.65
CA LYS A 73 -10.50 -33.16 6.19
C LYS A 73 -11.50 -34.20 5.73
#